data_AF-A0A8T4MXE5-F1
#
_entry.id   AF-A0A8T4MXE5-F1
#
_cell.length_a   1.000
_cell.length_b   1.000
_cell.length_c   1.000
_cell.angle_alpha   90.00
_cell.angle_beta   90.00
_cell.angle_gamma   90.00
#
_symmetry.space_group_name_H-M   'P 1'
#
loop_
_entity.id
_entity.type
_entity.pdbx_description
1 polymer ?
#
loop_
_entity_poly.entity_id
_entity_poly.type
_entity_poly.pdbx_seq_one_letter_code
_entity_poly.pdbx_strand_id
1 'polypeptide(L)'
;MPLCGFNGKMLDGLRDFQEGLVEHGLYGRSRETGQTVEQRLQEELEDMKRFSKEVGNLKDPEMRDLVSGLSAFAGAFYRLARRKGLDSYKETVQAVSNYFLEMDRKYYGELQGQPQDIQDMARLAEHLNGVNV
;
A
#
# COMPACT_ATOMS: atom_id res chain seq x y z
N MET A 1 10.71 7.42 6.27
CA MET A 1 11.82 6.53 5.87
C MET A 1 12.04 6.71 4.38
N PRO A 2 13.26 7.05 3.93
CA PRO A 2 13.68 6.73 2.58
C PRO A 2 14.11 5.26 2.58
N LEU A 3 13.25 4.40 2.02
CA LEU A 3 13.36 2.93 2.01
C LEU A 3 14.50 2.44 1.11
N CYS A 4 15.77 2.78 1.37
CA CYS A 4 16.96 2.42 0.58
C CYS A 4 16.87 2.46 -0.98
N GLY A 5 15.80 3.04 -1.53
CA GLY A 5 15.31 2.81 -2.89
C GLY A 5 14.56 1.48 -3.06
N PHE A 6 13.54 1.48 -3.91
CA PHE A 6 12.87 0.32 -4.47
C PHE A 6 13.64 -0.20 -5.67
N ASN A 7 14.17 -1.42 -5.56
CA ASN A 7 14.65 -2.15 -6.72
C ASN A 7 13.49 -2.89 -7.43
N GLY A 8 13.75 -3.45 -8.61
CA GLY A 8 12.74 -4.18 -9.39
C GLY A 8 12.06 -5.31 -8.61
N LYS A 9 12.81 -6.08 -7.81
CA LYS A 9 12.23 -7.18 -7.01
C LYS A 9 11.26 -6.68 -5.94
N MET A 10 11.54 -5.53 -5.34
CA MET A 10 10.64 -4.93 -4.34
C MET A 10 9.33 -4.46 -5.00
N LEU A 11 9.42 -3.83 -6.17
CA LEU A 11 8.25 -3.38 -6.92
C LEU A 11 7.42 -4.54 -7.45
N ASP A 12 8.08 -5.59 -7.97
CA ASP A 12 7.42 -6.81 -8.40
C ASP A 12 6.70 -7.48 -7.23
N GLY A 13 7.35 -7.60 -6.06
CA GLY A 13 6.72 -8.17 -4.87
C GLY A 13 5.53 -7.36 -4.36
N LEU A 14 5.59 -6.02 -4.43
CA LEU A 14 4.45 -5.17 -4.09
C LEU A 14 3.30 -5.35 -5.10
N ARG A 15 3.60 -5.37 -6.40
CA ARG A 15 2.61 -5.62 -7.44
C ARG A 15 1.91 -6.96 -7.21
N ASP A 16 2.67 -8.02 -7.04
CA ASP A 16 2.14 -9.38 -6.83
C ASP A 16 1.29 -9.45 -5.55
N PHE A 17 1.71 -8.77 -4.48
CA PHE A 17 0.91 -8.68 -3.25
C PHE A 17 -0.42 -7.95 -3.50
N GLN A 18 -0.40 -6.81 -4.17
CA GLN A 18 -1.60 -6.02 -4.46
C GLN A 18 -2.57 -6.75 -5.40
N GLU A 19 -2.06 -7.44 -6.42
CA GLU A 19 -2.86 -8.29 -7.30
C GLU A 19 -3.47 -9.46 -6.52
N GLY A 20 -2.68 -10.11 -5.65
CA GLY A 20 -3.17 -11.17 -4.76
C GLY A 20 -4.29 -10.72 -3.83
N LEU A 21 -4.24 -9.50 -3.29
CA LEU A 21 -5.33 -8.95 -2.47
C LEU A 21 -6.66 -8.96 -3.24
N VAL A 22 -6.67 -8.56 -4.51
CA VAL A 22 -7.90 -8.54 -5.31
C VAL A 22 -8.27 -9.94 -5.81
N GLU A 23 -7.35 -10.62 -6.47
CA GLU A 23 -7.62 -11.86 -7.19
C GLU A 23 -7.94 -13.02 -6.23
N HIS A 24 -7.14 -13.17 -5.18
CA HIS A 24 -7.38 -14.17 -4.17
C HIS A 24 -8.37 -13.65 -3.13
N GLY A 25 -8.07 -12.51 -2.49
CA GLY A 25 -8.80 -12.00 -1.33
C GLY A 25 -10.25 -11.59 -1.62
N LEU A 26 -10.52 -11.05 -2.81
CA LEU A 26 -11.87 -10.65 -3.22
C LEU A 26 -12.46 -11.67 -4.19
N TYR A 27 -11.94 -11.80 -5.41
CA TYR A 27 -12.58 -12.60 -6.46
C TYR A 27 -12.60 -14.10 -6.15
N GLY A 28 -11.51 -14.65 -5.60
CA GLY A 28 -11.45 -16.03 -5.15
C GLY A 28 -12.46 -16.30 -4.04
N ARG A 29 -12.35 -15.56 -2.94
CA ARG A 29 -13.19 -15.77 -1.75
C ARG A 29 -14.67 -15.50 -1.99
N SER A 30 -15.03 -14.48 -2.77
CA SER A 30 -16.42 -14.21 -3.15
C SER A 30 -17.08 -15.39 -3.87
N ARG A 31 -16.32 -16.11 -4.72
CA ARG A 31 -16.82 -17.32 -5.39
C ARG A 31 -17.04 -18.47 -4.41
N GLU A 32 -16.15 -18.63 -3.43
CA GLU A 32 -16.24 -19.68 -2.41
C GLU A 32 -17.42 -19.45 -1.44
N THR A 33 -17.73 -18.20 -1.12
CA THR A 33 -18.76 -17.84 -0.14
C THR A 33 -20.11 -17.49 -0.76
N GLY A 34 -20.18 -17.37 -2.09
CA GLY A 34 -21.39 -16.93 -2.81
C GLY A 34 -21.73 -15.45 -2.59
N GLN A 35 -20.78 -14.65 -2.12
CA GLN A 35 -20.95 -13.22 -1.85
C GLN A 35 -20.58 -12.38 -3.07
N THR A 36 -21.09 -11.14 -3.14
CA THR A 36 -20.57 -10.19 -4.12
C THR A 36 -19.17 -9.73 -3.74
N VAL A 37 -18.40 -9.25 -4.73
CA VAL A 37 -17.06 -8.67 -4.51
C VAL A 37 -17.13 -7.49 -3.53
N GLU A 38 -18.18 -6.67 -3.64
CA GLU A 38 -18.36 -5.50 -2.78
C GLU A 38 -18.66 -5.87 -1.33
N GLN A 39 -19.49 -6.90 -1.10
CA GLN A 39 -19.74 -7.43 0.24
C GLN A 39 -18.45 -7.96 0.86
N ARG A 40 -17.70 -8.75 0.10
CA ARG A 40 -16.42 -9.31 0.56
C ARG A 40 -15.41 -8.22 0.90
N LEU A 41 -15.32 -7.19 0.06
CA LEU A 41 -14.46 -6.04 0.31
C LEU A 41 -14.83 -5.30 1.60
N GLN A 42 -16.13 -5.08 1.84
CA GLN A 42 -16.59 -4.45 3.07
C GLN A 42 -16.21 -5.28 4.30
N GLU A 43 -16.39 -6.61 4.23
CA GLU A 43 -15.99 -7.53 5.31
C GLU A 43 -14.47 -7.50 5.55
N GLU A 44 -13.65 -7.56 4.51
CA GLU A 44 -12.18 -7.46 4.63
C GLU A 44 -11.76 -6.15 5.32
N LEU A 45 -12.36 -5.02 4.94
CA LEU A 45 -12.08 -3.72 5.56
C LEU A 45 -12.53 -3.67 7.04
N GLU A 46 -13.66 -4.29 7.37
CA GLU A 46 -14.14 -4.41 8.75
C GLU A 46 -13.25 -5.32 9.58
N ASP A 47 -12.84 -6.47 9.03
CA ASP A 47 -11.92 -7.41 9.66
C ASP A 47 -10.58 -6.75 9.95
N MET A 48 -10.01 -6.03 8.98
CA MET A 48 -8.78 -5.26 9.17
C MET A 48 -8.94 -4.20 10.27
N LYS A 49 -10.08 -3.51 10.33
CA LYS A 49 -10.38 -2.52 11.38
C LYS A 49 -10.58 -3.14 12.76
N ARG A 50 -11.15 -4.36 12.84
CA ARG A 50 -11.26 -5.11 14.10
C ARG A 50 -9.87 -5.57 14.54
N PHE A 51 -9.12 -6.17 13.63
CA PHE A 51 -7.79 -6.69 13.89
C PHE A 51 -6.81 -5.58 14.30
N SER A 52 -6.89 -4.38 13.72
CA SER A 52 -5.99 -3.27 14.09
C SER A 52 -6.06 -2.87 15.57
N LYS A 53 -7.18 -3.17 16.25
CA LYS A 53 -7.31 -2.96 17.71
C LYS A 53 -6.55 -4.00 18.52
N GLU A 54 -6.37 -5.18 17.96
CA GLU A 54 -5.71 -6.33 18.60
C GLU A 54 -4.21 -6.40 18.29
N VAL A 55 -3.76 -5.78 17.18
CA VAL A 55 -2.34 -5.81 16.77
C VAL A 55 -1.40 -5.33 17.88
N GLY A 56 -1.84 -4.39 18.74
CA GLY A 56 -1.08 -3.93 19.90
C GLY A 56 -0.73 -5.02 20.92
N ASN A 57 -1.51 -6.11 20.97
CA ASN A 57 -1.34 -7.25 21.86
C ASN A 57 -0.28 -8.26 21.39
N LEU A 58 0.30 -8.08 20.21
CA LEU A 58 1.43 -8.87 19.75
C LEU A 58 2.65 -8.60 20.63
N LYS A 59 3.22 -9.69 21.19
CA LYS A 59 4.33 -9.62 22.16
C LYS A 59 5.63 -9.16 21.53
N ASP A 60 5.88 -9.60 20.30
CA ASP A 60 7.08 -9.27 19.55
C ASP A 60 6.89 -7.89 18.86
N PRO A 61 7.72 -6.88 19.22
CA PRO A 61 7.54 -5.52 18.73
C PRO A 61 7.78 -5.40 17.22
N GLU A 62 8.78 -6.08 16.67
CA GLU A 62 9.10 -6.04 15.25
C GLU A 62 7.98 -6.67 14.42
N MET A 63 7.48 -7.84 14.84
CA MET A 63 6.36 -8.50 14.17
C MET A 63 5.09 -7.66 14.25
N ARG A 64 4.88 -6.97 15.37
CA ARG A 64 3.76 -6.03 15.52
C ARG A 64 3.82 -4.88 14.51
N ASP A 65 4.99 -4.30 14.31
CA ASP A 65 5.18 -3.20 13.35
C ASP A 65 4.99 -3.70 11.90
N LEU A 66 5.55 -4.87 11.58
CA LEU A 66 5.38 -5.50 10.27
C LEU A 66 3.91 -5.81 9.96
N VAL A 67 3.19 -6.42 10.89
CA VAL A 67 1.76 -6.75 10.73
C VAL A 67 0.91 -5.49 10.65
N SER A 68 1.23 -4.47 11.45
CA SER A 68 0.56 -3.15 11.39
C SER A 68 0.74 -2.50 10.02
N GLY A 69 1.97 -2.45 9.52
CA GLY A 69 2.31 -1.86 8.23
C GLY A 69 1.62 -2.59 7.07
N LEU A 70 1.67 -3.93 7.06
CA LEU A 70 1.05 -4.75 6.03
C LEU A 70 -0.48 -4.56 6.00
N SER A 71 -1.11 -4.55 7.18
CA SER A 71 -2.56 -4.36 7.32
C SER A 71 -2.99 -2.95 6.89
N ALA A 72 -2.22 -1.93 7.27
CA ALA A 72 -2.46 -0.54 6.87
C ALA A 72 -2.33 -0.37 5.34
N PHE A 73 -1.30 -0.96 4.75
CA PHE A 73 -1.08 -0.96 3.30
C PHE A 73 -2.23 -1.63 2.56
N ALA A 74 -2.59 -2.87 2.93
CA ALA A 74 -3.66 -3.63 2.29
C ALA A 74 -5.00 -2.88 2.35
N GLY A 75 -5.37 -2.37 3.53
CA GLY A 75 -6.59 -1.59 3.70
C GLY A 75 -6.59 -0.28 2.89
N ALA A 76 -5.45 0.42 2.80
CA ALA A 76 -5.32 1.62 1.99
C ALA A 76 -5.47 1.31 0.49
N PHE A 77 -4.83 0.24 0.03
CA PHE A 77 -4.93 -0.22 -1.36
C PHE A 77 -6.37 -0.60 -1.73
N TYR A 78 -7.06 -1.37 -0.88
CA TYR A 78 -8.46 -1.71 -1.10
C TYR A 78 -9.38 -0.49 -1.24
N ARG A 79 -9.22 0.51 -0.38
CA ARG A 79 -9.98 1.77 -0.48
C ARG A 79 -9.68 2.53 -1.76
N LEU A 80 -8.41 2.55 -2.15
CA LEU A 80 -7.97 3.20 -3.39
C LEU A 80 -8.54 2.48 -4.62
N ALA A 81 -8.40 1.16 -4.71
CA ALA A 81 -8.93 0.35 -5.79
C ALA A 81 -10.45 0.49 -5.90
N ARG A 82 -11.18 0.46 -4.78
CA ARG A 82 -12.62 0.72 -4.75
C ARG A 82 -12.97 2.10 -5.32
N ARG A 83 -12.22 3.14 -4.93
CA ARG A 83 -12.43 4.52 -5.39
C ARG A 83 -12.19 4.67 -6.89
N LYS A 84 -11.21 3.96 -7.45
CA LYS A 84 -10.85 4.01 -8.88
C LYS A 84 -11.64 3.02 -9.75
N GLY A 85 -12.33 2.07 -9.12
CA GLY A 85 -13.02 0.97 -9.79
C GLY A 85 -12.24 -0.33 -9.64
N LEU A 86 -12.89 -1.37 -9.11
CA LEU A 86 -12.26 -2.67 -8.91
C LEU A 86 -11.99 -3.39 -10.24
N ASP A 87 -12.77 -3.13 -11.28
CA ASP A 87 -12.56 -3.75 -12.60
C ASP A 87 -11.23 -3.30 -13.25
N SER A 88 -10.72 -2.13 -12.86
CA SER A 88 -9.43 -1.57 -13.29
C SER A 88 -8.37 -1.62 -12.19
N TYR A 89 -8.45 -2.55 -11.24
CA TYR A 89 -7.50 -2.62 -10.13
C TYR A 89 -6.04 -2.72 -10.59
N LYS A 90 -5.74 -3.36 -11.72
CA LYS A 90 -4.38 -3.43 -12.28
C LYS A 90 -3.80 -2.05 -12.61
N GLU A 91 -4.63 -1.13 -13.10
CA GLU A 91 -4.22 0.28 -13.29
C GLU A 91 -3.95 0.97 -11.95
N THR A 92 -4.71 0.60 -10.92
CA THR A 92 -4.45 1.08 -9.55
C THR A 92 -3.13 0.53 -9.00
N VAL A 93 -2.83 -0.76 -9.24
CA VAL A 93 -1.53 -1.36 -8.87
C VAL A 93 -0.40 -0.60 -9.54
N GLN A 94 -0.48 -0.40 -10.86
CA GLN A 94 0.52 0.35 -11.61
C GLN A 94 0.68 1.79 -11.11
N ALA A 95 -0.42 2.48 -10.78
CA ALA A 95 -0.38 3.83 -10.23
C ALA A 95 0.38 3.89 -8.89
N VAL A 96 0.16 2.91 -8.01
CA VAL A 96 0.89 2.81 -6.74
C VAL A 96 2.37 2.51 -6.96
N SER A 97 2.72 1.60 -7.87
CA SER A 97 4.12 1.33 -8.22
C SER A 97 4.82 2.58 -8.78
N ASN A 98 4.14 3.33 -9.65
CA ASN A 98 4.67 4.59 -10.20
C ASN A 98 4.86 5.66 -9.11
N TYR A 99 3.94 5.73 -8.15
CA TYR A 99 4.06 6.64 -7.01
C TYR A 99 5.32 6.35 -6.17
N PHE A 100 5.62 5.07 -5.90
CA PHE A 100 6.84 4.70 -5.17
C PHE A 100 8.11 4.96 -5.97
N LEU A 101 8.10 4.71 -7.29
CA LEU A 101 9.20 5.08 -8.17
C LEU A 101 9.47 6.58 -8.18
N GLU A 102 8.43 7.40 -8.20
CA GLU A 102 8.56 8.85 -8.17
C GLU A 102 9.07 9.36 -6.82
N MET A 103 8.63 8.75 -5.71
CA MET A 103 9.17 9.00 -4.38
C MET A 103 10.69 8.78 -4.33
N ASP A 104 11.16 7.64 -4.83
CA ASP A 104 12.58 7.33 -4.84
C ASP A 104 13.37 8.26 -5.75
N ARG A 105 12.88 8.47 -6.98
CA ARG A 105 13.52 9.34 -7.95
C ARG A 105 13.71 10.73 -7.36
N LYS A 106 12.68 11.27 -6.72
CA LYS A 106 12.74 12.60 -6.10
C LYS A 106 13.71 12.62 -4.94
N TYR A 107 13.62 11.63 -4.05
CA TYR A 107 14.46 11.62 -2.85
C TYR A 107 15.93 11.40 -3.18
N TYR A 108 16.26 10.25 -3.79
CA TYR A 108 17.64 9.85 -4.03
C TYR A 108 18.29 10.60 -5.20
N GLY A 109 17.50 11.05 -6.17
CA GLY A 109 18.00 11.79 -7.33
C GLY A 109 18.20 13.28 -7.09
N GLU A 110 17.43 13.87 -6.18
CA GLU A 110 17.44 15.34 -5.98
C GLU A 110 17.66 15.75 -4.54
N LEU A 111 16.95 15.19 -3.56
CA LEU A 111 16.88 15.76 -2.21
C LEU A 111 18.00 15.26 -1.27
N GLN A 112 18.40 13.99 -1.40
CA GLN A 112 19.36 13.36 -0.51
C GLN A 112 20.72 14.05 -0.54
N GLY A 113 21.26 14.38 0.64
CA GLY A 113 22.61 14.93 0.77
C GLY A 113 22.72 16.41 0.36
N GLN A 114 21.60 17.09 0.13
CA GLN A 114 21.60 18.54 -0.05
C GLN A 114 21.92 19.25 1.28
N PRO A 115 22.55 20.45 1.25
CA PRO A 115 22.86 21.23 2.46
C PRO A 115 21.65 21.60 3.34
N GLN A 116 20.44 21.48 2.80
CA GLN A 116 19.16 21.77 3.46
C GLN A 116 18.45 20.48 3.93
N ASP A 117 19.21 19.41 4.22
CA ASP A 117 18.76 18.06 4.54
C ASP A 117 17.62 18.02 5.59
N ILE A 118 17.58 18.95 6.54
CA ILE A 118 16.53 19.03 7.59
C ILE A 118 15.11 19.22 6.99
N GLN A 119 14.99 19.71 5.75
CA GLN A 119 13.71 19.93 5.06
C GLN A 119 13.44 18.91 3.94
N ASP A 120 14.31 17.92 3.73
CA ASP A 120 14.22 16.95 2.64
C ASP A 120 12.88 16.18 2.65
N MET A 121 12.45 15.68 3.81
CA MET A 121 11.22 14.93 3.99
C MET A 121 9.99 15.80 3.75
N ALA A 122 10.02 17.06 4.17
CA ALA A 122 8.91 17.99 3.96
C ALA A 122 8.73 18.31 2.47
N ARG A 123 9.84 18.56 1.76
CA ARG A 123 9.85 18.79 0.30
C ARG A 123 9.44 17.53 -0.47
N LEU A 124 9.86 16.35 -0.01
CA LEU A 124 9.43 15.08 -0.58
C LEU A 124 7.92 14.91 -0.43
N ALA A 125 7.37 15.16 0.76
CA ALA A 125 5.93 15.07 0.99
C ALA A 125 5.13 16.06 0.12
N GLU A 126 5.61 17.29 -0.03
CA GLU A 126 5.01 18.29 -0.91
C GLU A 126 5.00 17.84 -2.37
N HIS A 127 6.13 17.30 -2.86
CA HIS A 127 6.22 16.73 -4.20
C HIS A 127 5.22 15.59 -4.41
N LEU A 128 5.16 14.66 -3.45
CA LEU A 128 4.28 13.50 -3.51
C LEU A 128 2.80 13.87 -3.51
N ASN A 129 2.40 14.96 -2.86
CA ASN A 129 1.02 15.46 -2.94
C ASN A 129 0.60 15.86 -4.36
N GLY A 130 1.56 16.17 -5.25
CA GLY A 130 1.33 16.48 -6.66
C GLY A 130 1.31 15.26 -7.58
N VAL A 131 1.67 14.07 -7.08
CA VAL A 131 1.70 12.84 -7.89
C VAL A 131 0.30 12.23 -7.93
N ASN A 132 -0.26 12.12 -9.13
CA ASN A 132 -1.58 11.53 -9.33
C ASN A 132 -1.55 10.01 -9.13
N VAL A 133 -2.41 9.50 -8.25
CA VAL A 133 -2.61 8.07 -7.96
C VAL A 133 -4.05 7.65 -8.18
#